data_AF-A0A946H9Z1-F1
#
_entry.id   AF-A0A946H9Z1-F1
#
_cell.length_a   1.000
_cell.length_b   1.000
_cell.length_c   1.000
_cell.angle_alpha   90.00
_cell.angle_beta   90.00
_cell.angle_gamma   90.00
#
_symmetry.space_group_name_H-M   'P 1'
#
loop_
_entity.id
_entity.type
_entity.pdbx_description
1 polymer ?
#
loop_
_entity_poly.entity_id
_entity_poly.type
_entity_poly.pdbx_seq_one_letter_code
_entity_poly.pdbx_strand_id
1 'polypeptide(L)'
;MILFTGIVGLLMLGGLMMGPIDPDVDLTALEDADTAAEDATEEELSASQNIATPASDVLSGTDIDDVIDAMDGDDQVNGYAGDDPLSGGRGDD
;
A
#
# COMPACT_ATOMS: atom_id res chain seq x y z
N MET A 1 -21.24 -18.16 22.48
CA MET A 1 -21.85 -17.97 21.15
C MET A 1 -23.00 -17.00 21.31
N ILE A 2 -22.74 -15.72 21.09
CA ILE A 2 -23.77 -14.66 21.17
C ILE A 2 -24.30 -14.44 19.76
N LEU A 3 -25.62 -14.56 19.61
CA LEU A 3 -26.39 -14.45 18.37
C LEU A 3 -26.44 -12.98 17.90
N PHE A 4 -25.91 -12.67 16.72
CA PHE A 4 -26.10 -11.36 16.06
C PHE A 4 -27.09 -11.49 14.90
N THR A 5 -28.38 -11.72 15.22
CA THR A 5 -29.49 -11.56 14.27
C THR A 5 -29.91 -10.10 14.21
N GLY A 6 -29.12 -9.26 13.54
CA GLY A 6 -29.35 -7.80 13.56
C GLY A 6 -29.21 -7.06 12.23
N ILE A 7 -28.83 -7.72 11.13
CA ILE A 7 -28.53 -7.00 9.87
C ILE A 7 -29.73 -6.97 8.91
N VAL A 8 -30.80 -7.73 9.16
CA VAL A 8 -31.98 -7.76 8.28
C VAL A 8 -33.00 -6.64 8.60
N GLY A 9 -32.75 -5.83 9.63
CA GLY A 9 -33.70 -4.83 10.14
C GLY A 9 -33.67 -3.42 9.55
N LEU A 10 -32.74 -3.09 8.63
CA LEU A 10 -32.57 -1.71 8.14
C LEU A 10 -33.35 -1.37 6.86
N LEU A 11 -34.05 -2.33 6.25
CA LEU A 11 -34.65 -2.16 4.91
C LEU A 11 -36.06 -1.53 4.88
N MET A 12 -36.55 -0.92 5.97
CA MET A 12 -37.95 -0.49 6.07
C MET A 12 -38.16 0.84 6.84
N LEU A 13 -37.39 1.91 6.56
CA LEU A 13 -37.75 3.22 7.16
C LEU A 13 -37.36 4.49 6.38
N GLY A 14 -37.37 4.50 5.04
CA GLY A 14 -36.95 5.71 4.33
C GLY A 14 -37.57 5.92 2.97
N GLY A 15 -38.89 5.90 2.87
CA GLY A 15 -39.58 6.43 1.70
C GLY A 15 -39.33 7.93 1.57
N LEU A 16 -38.46 8.32 0.64
CA LEU A 16 -38.42 9.69 0.12
C LEU A 16 -39.15 9.67 -1.23
N MET A 17 -40.29 10.36 -1.23
CA MET A 17 -41.17 10.60 -2.37
C MET A 17 -40.37 11.07 -3.59
N MET A 18 -40.29 10.26 -4.63
CA MET A 18 -39.90 10.72 -5.97
C MET A 18 -41.05 10.40 -6.92
N GLY A 19 -41.59 11.45 -7.54
CA GLY A 19 -42.81 11.45 -8.35
C GLY A 19 -42.72 10.61 -9.63
N PRO A 20 -43.75 10.65 -10.49
CA PRO A 20 -43.78 9.84 -11.70
C PRO A 20 -42.53 10.12 -12.55
N ILE A 21 -41.80 9.06 -12.88
CA ILE A 21 -40.64 9.08 -13.76
C ILE A 21 -41.14 9.57 -15.12
N ASP A 22 -40.70 10.76 -15.53
CA ASP A 22 -41.00 11.31 -16.86
C ASP A 22 -40.28 10.44 -17.91
N PRO A 23 -40.99 9.73 -18.81
CA PRO A 23 -40.39 8.75 -19.71
C PRO A 23 -39.59 9.40 -20.86
N ASP A 24 -39.61 10.73 -20.97
CA ASP A 24 -38.93 11.50 -22.02
C ASP A 24 -37.58 12.10 -21.55
N VAL A 25 -37.05 11.68 -20.40
CA VAL A 25 -35.67 12.04 -20.01
C VAL A 25 -34.69 11.30 -20.93
N ASP A 26 -34.25 12.01 -21.96
CA ASP A 26 -33.13 11.62 -22.81
C ASP A 26 -31.85 11.55 -21.97
N LEU A 27 -31.56 10.34 -21.49
CA LEU A 27 -30.39 9.99 -20.68
C LEU A 27 -29.06 10.10 -21.45
N THR A 28 -29.06 10.59 -22.71
CA THR A 28 -27.85 10.74 -23.52
C THR A 28 -27.24 12.14 -23.51
N ALA A 29 -27.83 13.08 -22.74
CA ALA A 29 -27.36 14.46 -22.64
C ALA A 29 -26.76 14.83 -21.26
N LEU A 30 -26.06 13.91 -20.60
CA LEU A 30 -25.10 14.27 -19.56
C LEU A 30 -23.71 14.40 -20.17
N GLU A 31 -23.60 15.56 -20.81
CA GLU A 31 -22.43 16.34 -21.20
C GLU A 31 -21.26 16.22 -20.21
N ASP A 32 -20.14 15.75 -20.73
CA ASP A 32 -18.77 16.19 -20.43
C ASP A 32 -18.41 16.46 -18.96
N ALA A 33 -18.45 15.41 -18.13
CA ALA A 33 -17.60 15.35 -16.95
C ALA A 33 -16.30 14.66 -17.34
N ASP A 34 -15.37 15.46 -17.88
CA ASP A 34 -13.94 15.22 -17.93
C ASP A 34 -13.47 14.75 -16.55
N THR A 35 -13.58 13.43 -16.32
CA THR A 35 -12.97 12.78 -15.18
C THR A 35 -11.56 12.53 -15.64
N ALA A 36 -10.77 13.61 -15.61
CA ALA A 36 -9.33 13.57 -15.71
C ALA A 36 -8.89 12.38 -14.86
N ALA A 37 -8.29 11.40 -15.53
CA ALA A 37 -7.74 10.24 -14.90
C ALA A 37 -6.78 10.77 -13.82
N GLU A 38 -7.21 10.72 -12.57
CA GLU A 38 -6.34 10.62 -11.42
C GLU A 38 -5.66 9.26 -11.58
N ASP A 39 -4.73 9.19 -12.52
CA ASP A 39 -3.65 8.23 -12.58
C ASP A 39 -2.75 8.57 -11.39
N ALA A 40 -3.30 8.35 -10.19
CA ALA A 40 -2.53 8.03 -9.02
C ALA A 40 -1.88 6.68 -9.32
N THR A 41 -0.85 6.76 -10.17
CA THR A 41 0.31 5.89 -10.04
C THR A 41 0.78 6.12 -8.62
N GLU A 42 0.21 5.36 -7.69
CA GLU A 42 0.91 4.93 -6.49
C GLU A 42 2.09 4.10 -7.00
N GLU A 43 3.07 4.79 -7.59
CA GLU A 43 4.44 4.35 -7.51
C GLU A 43 4.73 4.50 -6.02
N GLU A 44 4.38 3.45 -5.27
CA GLU A 44 5.05 3.08 -4.04
C GLU A 44 6.53 3.18 -4.39
N LEU A 45 7.08 4.38 -4.15
CA LEU A 45 8.49 4.59 -4.01
C LEU A 45 8.88 3.49 -3.06
N SER A 46 9.47 2.44 -3.65
CA SER A 46 10.17 1.41 -2.94
C SER A 46 11.31 2.17 -2.27
N ALA A 47 10.99 2.83 -1.17
CA ALA A 47 11.93 3.10 -0.13
C ALA A 47 12.47 1.71 0.13
N SER A 48 13.64 1.43 -0.43
CA SER A 48 14.53 0.40 0.06
C SER A 48 14.71 0.74 1.52
N GLN A 49 13.75 0.33 2.35
CA GLN A 49 13.86 0.42 3.77
C GLN A 49 15.04 -0.46 4.05
N ASN A 50 16.15 0.16 4.46
CA ASN A 50 17.39 -0.52 4.80
C ASN A 50 17.21 -1.25 6.13
N ILE A 51 16.13 -2.03 6.21
CA ILE A 51 15.68 -2.79 7.35
C ILE A 51 15.95 -4.23 6.95
N ALA A 52 16.93 -4.81 7.63
CA ALA A 52 17.20 -6.23 7.50
C ALA A 52 16.00 -7.07 7.97
N THR A 53 15.81 -8.19 7.31
CA THR A 53 14.79 -9.18 7.58
C THR A 53 15.43 -10.57 7.64
N PRO A 54 14.73 -11.60 8.14
CA PRO A 54 15.23 -12.99 8.09
C PRO A 54 15.19 -13.64 6.68
N ALA A 55 15.20 -12.84 5.61
CA ALA A 55 15.15 -13.30 4.21
C ALA A 55 16.23 -12.54 3.43
N SER A 56 16.51 -12.96 2.19
CA SER A 56 17.50 -12.28 1.34
C SER A 56 17.14 -10.82 1.08
N ASP A 57 18.00 -9.92 1.54
CA ASP A 57 17.85 -8.48 1.47
C ASP A 57 18.98 -7.80 0.68
N VAL A 58 18.74 -6.55 0.26
CA VAL A 58 19.76 -5.67 -0.31
C VAL A 58 19.89 -4.47 0.60
N LEU A 59 21.00 -4.42 1.33
CA LEU A 59 21.29 -3.39 2.32
C LEU A 59 22.42 -2.47 1.81
N SER A 60 22.22 -1.18 2.00
CA SER A 60 23.11 -0.11 1.58
C SER A 60 23.28 0.88 2.73
N GLY A 61 24.52 1.00 3.21
CA GLY A 61 24.94 2.05 4.13
C GLY A 61 25.03 3.41 3.44
N THR A 62 25.83 4.29 4.02
CA THR A 62 26.03 5.68 3.65
C THR A 62 27.53 5.96 3.49
N ASP A 63 27.90 7.20 3.18
CA ASP A 63 29.32 7.57 3.06
C ASP A 63 29.99 7.91 4.42
N ILE A 64 29.38 7.50 5.53
CA ILE A 64 29.92 7.63 6.90
C ILE A 64 29.79 6.29 7.64
N ASP A 65 30.46 6.16 8.79
CA ASP A 65 30.41 4.95 9.62
C ASP A 65 28.97 4.51 9.96
N ASP A 66 28.59 3.32 9.49
CA ASP A 66 27.28 2.70 9.70
C ASP A 66 27.37 1.41 10.51
N VAL A 67 26.28 1.05 11.20
CA VAL A 67 26.13 -0.26 11.84
C VAL A 67 25.03 -1.01 11.12
N ILE A 68 25.38 -2.10 10.44
CA ILE A 68 24.44 -2.90 9.64
C ILE A 68 24.44 -4.33 10.17
N ASP A 69 23.25 -4.85 10.45
CA ASP A 69 23.01 -6.25 10.83
C ASP A 69 21.97 -6.83 9.88
N ALA A 70 22.40 -7.72 8.98
CA ALA A 70 21.59 -8.28 7.88
C ALA A 70 20.70 -9.46 8.32
N MET A 71 20.89 -9.98 9.54
CA MET A 71 20.11 -11.08 10.12
C MET A 71 20.34 -12.46 9.45
N ASP A 72 19.30 -13.27 9.27
CA ASP A 72 19.41 -14.58 8.62
C ASP A 72 18.94 -14.38 7.18
N GLY A 73 19.52 -15.04 6.17
CA GLY A 73 19.21 -14.75 4.76
C GLY A 73 20.48 -14.76 3.93
N ASP A 74 20.34 -14.82 2.61
CA ASP A 74 21.47 -14.59 1.70
C ASP A 74 21.42 -13.13 1.25
N ASP A 75 22.22 -12.27 1.89
CA ASP A 75 22.09 -10.82 1.81
C ASP A 75 23.15 -10.16 0.94
N GLN A 76 22.81 -9.04 0.29
CA GLN A 76 23.78 -8.17 -0.38
C GLN A 76 23.95 -6.89 0.42
N VAL A 77 25.08 -6.78 1.13
CA VAL A 77 25.38 -5.63 1.99
C VAL A 77 26.49 -4.78 1.38
N ASN A 78 26.20 -3.49 1.18
CA ASN A 78 27.17 -2.50 0.75
C ASN A 78 27.30 -1.38 1.79
N GLY A 79 28.41 -1.34 2.53
CA GLY A 79 28.68 -0.29 3.52
C GLY A 79 29.04 1.08 2.92
N TYR A 80 29.47 1.12 1.66
CA TYR A 80 30.10 2.30 1.03
C TYR A 80 31.36 2.79 1.77
N ALA A 81 31.37 4.03 2.27
CA ALA A 81 32.56 4.66 2.82
C ALA A 81 32.40 4.89 4.33
N GLY A 82 33.48 4.71 5.08
CA GLY A 82 33.40 4.70 6.54
C GLY A 82 34.03 3.42 7.09
N ASP A 83 34.17 3.36 8.40
CA ASP A 83 34.51 2.14 9.12
C ASP A 83 33.22 1.49 9.64
N ASP A 84 32.63 0.58 8.86
CA ASP A 84 31.30 0.01 9.14
C ASP A 84 31.37 -1.32 9.92
N PRO A 85 30.79 -1.41 11.12
CA PRO A 85 30.43 -2.69 11.71
C PRO A 85 29.31 -3.39 10.92
N LEU A 86 29.70 -4.30 10.03
CA LEU A 86 28.79 -5.15 9.24
C LEU A 86 28.68 -6.56 9.86
N SER A 87 27.45 -7.00 10.09
CA SER A 87 27.09 -8.37 10.46
C SER A 87 26.18 -8.94 9.38
N GLY A 88 26.66 -9.91 8.59
CA GLY A 88 25.82 -10.64 7.63
C GLY A 88 24.88 -11.65 8.29
N GLY A 89 25.19 -12.06 9.53
CA GLY A 89 24.44 -13.06 10.26
C GLY A 89 24.52 -14.46 9.62
N ARG A 90 23.42 -15.08 9.21
CA ARG A 90 23.42 -16.47 8.67
C ARG A 90 22.94 -16.53 7.22
N GLY A 91 23.84 -16.91 6.33
CA GLY A 91 23.54 -17.31 4.96
C GLY A 91 24.80 -17.19 4.12
N ASP A 92 24.63 -17.20 2.81
CA ASP A 92 25.70 -16.94 1.85
C ASP A 92 25.61 -15.48 1.35
N ASP A 93 26.33 -14.57 2.03
CA ASP A 93 26.33 -13.11 1.83
C ASP A 93 27.50 -12.58 0.94
#